data_AF-A0A0R2WB14-F1
#
_entry.id   AF-A0A0R2WB14-F1
#
_cell.length_a   1.000
_cell.length_b   1.000
_cell.length_c   1.000
_cell.angle_alpha   90.00
_cell.angle_beta   90.00
_cell.angle_gamma   90.00
#
_symmetry.space_group_name_H-M   'P 1'
#
loop_
_entity.id
_entity.type
_entity.pdbx_description
1 polymer ?
#
loop_
_entity_poly.entity_id
_entity_poly.type
_entity_poly.pdbx_seq_one_letter_code
_entity_poly.pdbx_strand_id
1 'polypeptide(L)'
;MDQGEPRNILGPQVLAVDTLGAGDVWHGAFVLGLAEGKNELDSIHFANLAAALKCTNFGARAGMPTRSDVSDFNLSVIESE
;
A
#
# COMPACT_ATOMS: atom_id res chain seq x y z
N MET A 1 8.95 2.63 14.22
CA MET A 1 9.34 3.83 15.00
C MET A 1 10.76 4.20 14.60
N ASP A 2 11.18 5.47 14.67
CA ASP A 2 12.61 5.80 14.48
C ASP A 2 13.18 6.26 15.82
N GLN A 3 14.13 5.50 16.37
CA GLN A 3 14.68 5.75 17.71
C GLN A 3 13.63 5.82 18.84
N GLY A 4 12.53 5.08 18.72
CA GLY A 4 11.47 5.05 19.73
C GLY A 4 10.41 6.15 19.59
N GLU A 5 10.56 7.07 18.63
CA GLU A 5 9.57 8.11 18.37
C GLU A 5 8.54 7.68 17.32
N PRO A 6 7.26 8.05 17.49
CA PRO A 6 6.24 7.89 16.46
C PRO A 6 6.63 8.65 15.19
N ARG A 7 6.50 7.99 14.04
CA ARG A 7 6.74 8.59 12.72
C ARG A 7 5.53 8.33 11.84
N ASN A 8 5.11 9.36 11.12
CA ASN A 8 4.11 9.24 10.07
C ASN A 8 4.82 9.03 8.73
N ILE A 9 4.44 7.97 8.01
CA ILE A 9 4.91 7.66 6.66
C ILE A 9 3.72 7.81 5.74
N LEU A 10 3.75 8.83 4.88
CA LEU A 10 2.66 9.12 3.96
C LEU A 10 2.52 8.01 2.91
N GLY A 11 1.28 7.73 2.53
CA GLY A 11 0.94 6.86 1.41
C GLY A 11 0.83 7.63 0.10
N PRO A 12 0.85 6.92 -1.05
CA PRO A 12 0.54 7.51 -2.35
C PRO A 12 -0.83 8.20 -2.35
N GLN A 13 -0.92 9.35 -3.03
CA GLN A 13 -2.21 9.95 -3.35
C GLN A 13 -2.82 9.22 -4.55
N VAL A 14 -4.09 8.86 -4.46
CA VAL A 14 -4.83 8.15 -5.51
C VAL A 14 -6.26 8.65 -5.58
N LEU A 15 -6.88 8.54 -6.75
CA LEU A 15 -8.32 8.65 -6.87
C LEU A 15 -8.98 7.36 -6.37
N ALA A 16 -9.61 7.43 -5.20
CA ALA A 16 -10.23 6.26 -4.58
C ALA A 16 -11.55 5.89 -5.26
N VAL A 17 -11.67 4.63 -5.69
CA VAL A 17 -12.89 4.02 -6.24
C VAL A 17 -13.64 3.25 -5.14
N ASP A 18 -12.92 2.48 -4.31
CA ASP A 18 -13.49 1.70 -3.21
C ASP A 18 -12.42 1.45 -2.15
N THR A 19 -12.69 1.70 -0.87
CA THR A 19 -11.72 1.51 0.24
C THR A 19 -11.89 0.20 1.01
N LEU A 20 -12.94 -0.59 0.73
CA LEU A 20 -13.27 -1.82 1.45
C LEU A 20 -12.12 -2.84 1.39
N GLY A 21 -11.55 -3.21 2.54
CA GLY A 21 -10.43 -4.17 2.61
C GLY A 21 -9.03 -3.57 2.41
N ALA A 22 -8.90 -2.24 2.28
CA ALA A 22 -7.58 -1.61 2.12
C ALA A 22 -6.69 -1.82 3.35
N GLY A 23 -7.28 -1.82 4.55
CA GLY A 23 -6.58 -2.14 5.80
C GLY A 23 -6.11 -3.60 5.87
N ASP A 24 -6.90 -4.55 5.36
CA ASP A 24 -6.51 -5.96 5.31
C ASP A 24 -5.33 -6.17 4.35
N VAL A 25 -5.38 -5.53 3.18
CA VAL A 25 -4.28 -5.51 2.20
C VAL A 25 -3.03 -4.88 2.83
N TRP A 26 -3.17 -3.76 3.55
CA TRP A 26 -2.05 -3.10 4.18
C TRP A 26 -1.35 -4.02 5.20
N HIS A 27 -2.11 -4.62 6.13
CA HIS A 27 -1.52 -5.50 7.14
C HIS A 27 -0.91 -6.76 6.50
N GLY A 28 -1.58 -7.35 5.51
CA GLY A 28 -1.05 -8.50 4.78
C GLY A 28 0.26 -8.19 4.07
N ALA A 29 0.33 -7.06 3.36
CA ALA A 29 1.52 -6.60 2.67
C ALA A 29 2.65 -6.24 3.66
N PHE A 30 2.33 -5.60 4.80
CA PHE A 30 3.30 -5.27 5.83
C PHE A 30 3.93 -6.53 6.44
N VAL A 31 3.11 -7.48 6.88
CA VAL A 31 3.57 -8.76 7.45
C VAL A 31 4.36 -9.56 6.41
N LEU A 32 3.93 -9.56 5.15
CA LEU A 32 4.68 -10.19 4.05
C LEU A 32 6.06 -9.56 3.89
N GLY A 33 6.16 -8.23 3.88
CA GLY A 33 7.44 -7.52 3.79
C GLY A 33 8.41 -7.90 4.91
N LEU A 34 7.92 -7.93 6.15
CA LEU A 34 8.71 -8.36 7.30
C LEU A 34 9.14 -9.82 7.19
N ALA A 35 8.24 -10.73 6.78
CA ALA A 35 8.52 -12.15 6.61
C ALA A 35 9.55 -12.41 5.50
N GLU A 36 9.60 -11.55 4.48
CA GLU A 36 10.61 -11.55 3.42
C GLU A 36 11.96 -10.92 3.85
N GLY A 37 12.08 -10.44 5.09
CA GLY A 37 13.32 -9.87 5.64
C GLY A 37 13.53 -8.39 5.33
N LYS A 38 12.50 -7.67 4.85
CA LYS A 38 12.57 -6.21 4.74
C LYS A 38 12.58 -5.57 6.13
N ASN A 39 13.20 -4.39 6.25
CA ASN A 39 13.06 -3.58 7.45
C ASN A 39 11.63 -2.99 7.56
N GLU A 40 11.31 -2.40 8.71
CA GLU A 40 9.99 -1.82 8.97
C GLU A 40 9.61 -0.76 7.94
N LEU A 41 10.53 0.15 7.60
CA LEU A 41 10.25 1.29 6.72
C LEU A 41 9.93 0.82 5.30
N ASP A 42 10.73 -0.09 4.75
CA ASP A 42 10.50 -0.67 3.42
C ASP A 42 9.21 -1.49 3.38
N SER A 43 8.87 -2.16 4.49
CA SER A 43 7.61 -2.90 4.63
C SER A 43 6.41 -1.95 4.67
N ILE A 44 6.52 -0.81 5.38
CA ILE A 44 5.48 0.23 5.42
C ILE A 44 5.29 0.84 4.02
N HIS A 45 6.37 1.14 3.29
CA HIS A 45 6.27 1.67 1.93
C HIS A 45 5.57 0.69 0.99
N PHE A 46 5.94 -0.59 1.04
CA PHE A 46 5.28 -1.64 0.27
C PHE A 46 3.79 -1.79 0.62
N ALA A 47 3.45 -1.76 1.92
CA ALA A 47 2.08 -1.84 2.39
C ALA A 47 1.24 -0.62 1.97
N ASN A 48 1.81 0.59 2.05
CA ASN A 48 1.18 1.82 1.58
C ASN A 48 0.86 1.76 0.09
N LEU A 49 1.78 1.26 -0.74
CA LEU A 49 1.56 1.08 -2.18
C LEU A 49 0.44 0.07 -2.45
N ALA A 50 0.48 -1.10 -1.80
CA ALA A 50 -0.53 -2.13 -1.97
C ALA A 50 -1.94 -1.66 -1.55
N ALA A 51 -2.05 -0.95 -0.42
CA ALA A 51 -3.32 -0.41 0.05
C ALA A 51 -3.84 0.72 -0.85
N ALA A 52 -2.97 1.61 -1.31
CA ALA A 52 -3.35 2.68 -2.24
C ALA A 52 -3.85 2.10 -3.56
N LEU A 53 -3.19 1.08 -4.11
CA LEU A 53 -3.62 0.39 -5.32
C LEU A 53 -4.93 -0.39 -5.12
N LYS A 54 -5.14 -0.99 -3.93
CA LYS A 54 -6.45 -1.55 -3.58
C LYS A 54 -7.55 -0.48 -3.70
N CYS A 55 -7.27 0.74 -3.24
CA CYS A 55 -8.24 1.82 -3.25
C CYS A 55 -8.66 2.26 -4.66
N THR A 56 -7.88 1.96 -5.71
CA THR A 56 -8.21 2.31 -7.10
C THR A 56 -9.07 1.25 -7.79
N ASN A 57 -9.32 0.10 -7.14
CA ASN A 57 -10.05 -1.03 -7.72
C ASN A 57 -11.32 -1.34 -6.90
N PHE A 58 -12.41 -1.65 -7.60
CA PHE A 58 -13.68 -1.99 -6.97
C PHE A 58 -13.73 -3.42 -6.43
N GLY A 59 -14.31 -3.61 -5.24
CA GLY A 59 -14.60 -4.90 -4.63
C GLY A 59 -13.54 -5.34 -3.62
N ALA A 60 -13.98 -5.97 -2.53
CA ALA A 60 -13.13 -6.36 -1.39
C ALA A 60 -11.94 -7.27 -1.78
N ARG A 61 -12.13 -8.60 -1.81
CA ARG A 61 -11.07 -9.54 -2.24
C ARG A 61 -10.79 -9.46 -3.74
N ALA A 62 -11.81 -9.15 -4.53
CA ALA A 62 -11.69 -9.09 -5.99
C ALA A 62 -10.80 -7.93 -6.47
N GLY A 63 -10.74 -6.82 -5.72
CA GLY A 63 -9.89 -5.66 -6.02
C GLY A 63 -8.52 -5.70 -5.34
N MET A 64 -8.12 -6.82 -4.71
CA MET A 64 -6.81 -6.93 -4.08
C MET A 64 -5.70 -7.01 -5.15
N PRO A 65 -4.62 -6.22 -5.04
CA PRO A 65 -3.53 -6.27 -5.99
C PRO A 65 -2.67 -7.52 -5.82
N THR A 66 -2.08 -7.97 -6.92
CA THR A 66 -1.02 -8.98 -6.93
C THR A 66 0.33 -8.34 -6.65
N ARG A 67 1.36 -9.17 -6.41
CA ARG A 67 2.73 -8.70 -6.20
C ARG A 67 3.26 -7.91 -7.40
N SER A 68 2.97 -8.36 -8.62
CA SER A 68 3.37 -7.65 -9.84
C SER A 68 2.67 -6.29 -9.94
N ASP A 69 1.38 -6.22 -9.63
CA ASP A 69 0.65 -4.94 -9.72
C ASP A 69 1.26 -3.89 -8.79
N VAL A 70 1.68 -4.28 -7.58
CA VAL A 70 2.35 -3.38 -6.62
C VAL A 70 3.75 -2.98 -7.09
N SER A 71 4.49 -3.89 -7.74
CA SER A 71 5.82 -3.61 -8.28
C SER A 71 5.80 -2.69 -9.50
N ASP A 72 4.75 -2.78 -10.32
CA ASP A 72 4.58 -1.98 -11.54
C ASP A 72 3.86 -0.64 -11.26
N PHE A 73 3.41 -0.42 -10.03
CA PHE A 73 2.67 0.77 -9.64
C PHE A 73 3.59 2.01 -9.68
N ASN A 74 3.47 2.79 -10.76
CA ASN A 74 4.18 4.05 -10.91
C ASN A 74 3.37 5.20 -10.29
N LEU A 75 4.04 6.02 -9.47
CA LEU A 75 3.43 7.10 -8.69
C LEU A 75 2.98 8.32 -9.52
N SER A 76 3.02 8.25 -10.86
CA SER A 76 2.69 9.36 -11.76
C SER A 76 1.18 9.69 -11.84
N VAL A 77 0.35 9.17 -10.93
CA VAL A 77 -1.09 9.41 -10.94
C VAL A 77 -1.43 10.69 -10.14
N ILE A 78 -0.90 11.83 -10.59
CA ILE A 78 -1.55 13.14 -10.40
C ILE A 78 -1.24 13.98 -11.65
N GLU A 79 -1.92 13.69 -12.75
CA GLU A 79 -2.31 14.76 -13.68
C GLU A 79 -3.83 14.71 -13.76
N SER A 80 -4.47 15.59 -12.98
CA SER A 80 -5.84 16.02 -13.21
C SER A 80 -5.78 17.39 -13.87
N GLU A 81 -6.27 17.49 -15.11
CA GLU A 81 -6.82 18.76 -15.62
C GLU A 81 -7.99 19.24 -14.76
#